data_AF-A0A497IJ73-F1
#
_entry.id   AF-A0A497IJ73-F1
#
_cell.length_a   1.000
_cell.length_b   1.000
_cell.length_c   1.000
_cell.angle_alpha   90.00
_cell.angle_beta   90.00
_cell.angle_gamma   90.00
#
_symmetry.space_group_name_H-M   'P 1'
#
loop_
_entity.id
_entity.type
_entity.pdbx_description
1 polymer ?
#
loop_
_entity_poly.entity_id
_entity_poly.type
_entity_poly.pdbx_seq_one_letter_code
_entity_poly.pdbx_strand_id
1 'polypeptide(L)'
;MKVQAIHEIRNRLWKDGLDYEVPYQRFAREIARYVGIDKYKIKYTIQTLEELGYIKTSQHTVKFTNDLIDEMDRIDEDLRKEAEERMKRLEEAKAV
;
A
#
# COMPACT_ATOMS: atom_id res chain seq x y z
N MET A 1 1.30 8.12 -5.09
CA MET A 1 1.64 8.41 -3.69
C MET A 1 0.80 7.68 -2.64
N LYS A 2 -0.55 7.74 -2.63
CA LYS A 2 -1.35 7.11 -1.55
C LYS A 2 -1.34 5.57 -1.54
N VAL A 3 -1.28 4.93 -2.71
CA VAL A 3 -1.29 3.45 -2.82
C VAL A 3 0.07 2.84 -2.47
N GLN A 4 1.18 3.51 -2.80
CA GLN A 4 2.53 3.08 -2.37
C GLN A 4 2.67 3.03 -0.84
N ALA A 5 2.07 3.99 -0.12
CA ALA A 5 2.07 3.97 1.34
C ALA A 5 1.36 2.72 1.89
N ILE A 6 0.23 2.32 1.28
CA ILE A 6 -0.51 1.12 1.66
C ILE A 6 0.29 -0.14 1.30
N HIS A 7 1.04 -0.09 0.19
CA HIS A 7 1.94 -1.17 -0.19
C HIS A 7 3.03 -1.41 0.85
N GLU A 8 3.72 -0.37 1.28
CA GLU A 8 4.77 -0.50 2.31
C GLU A 8 4.21 -0.91 3.67
N ILE A 9 2.99 -0.47 4.02
CA ILE A 9 2.28 -0.91 5.22
C ILE A 9 1.94 -2.40 5.14
N ARG A 10 1.39 -2.89 4.01
CA ARG A 10 1.11 -4.33 3.81
C ARG A 10 2.40 -5.15 3.90
N ASN A 11 3.46 -4.79 3.20
CA ASN A 11 4.72 -5.54 3.19
C ASN A 11 5.35 -5.68 4.59
N ARG A 12 5.26 -4.64 5.43
CA ARG A 12 5.70 -4.72 6.83
C ARG A 12 4.80 -5.60 7.69
N LEU A 13 3.49 -5.50 7.52
CA LEU A 13 2.53 -6.28 8.31
C LEU A 13 2.55 -7.77 7.91
N TRP A 14 2.84 -8.08 6.65
CA TRP A 14 2.99 -9.44 6.13
C TRP A 14 4.32 -10.11 6.46
N LYS A 15 5.44 -9.37 6.55
CA LYS A 15 6.73 -9.93 7.00
C LYS A 15 6.67 -10.56 8.41
N ASP A 16 5.67 -10.17 9.21
CA ASP A 16 5.44 -10.70 10.54
C ASP A 16 4.51 -11.94 10.58
N GLY A 17 4.11 -12.48 9.42
CA GLY A 17 3.25 -13.68 9.35
C GLY A 17 1.80 -13.45 9.80
N LEU A 18 1.32 -12.20 9.83
CA LEU A 18 -0.06 -11.89 10.17
C LEU A 18 -0.99 -12.23 9.00
N ASP A 19 -1.66 -13.35 9.16
CA ASP A 19 -2.78 -13.83 8.35
C ASP A 19 -3.88 -12.77 8.29
N TYR A 20 -3.89 -12.00 7.21
CA TYR A 20 -4.95 -11.14 6.68
C TYR A 20 -5.56 -10.05 7.58
N GLU A 21 -5.45 -10.14 8.90
CA GLU A 21 -6.13 -9.30 9.90
C GLU A 21 -5.14 -8.65 10.85
N VAL A 22 -5.19 -7.33 10.92
CA VAL A 22 -4.27 -6.50 11.68
C VAL A 22 -5.07 -5.73 12.72
N PRO A 23 -4.60 -5.63 13.98
CA PRO A 23 -5.26 -4.79 14.97
C PRO A 23 -5.43 -3.35 14.47
N TYR A 24 -6.62 -2.78 14.61
CA TYR A 24 -6.95 -1.44 14.08
C TYR A 24 -5.95 -0.37 14.57
N GLN A 25 -5.59 -0.42 15.86
CA GLN A 25 -4.63 0.52 16.44
C GLN A 25 -3.24 0.43 15.79
N ARG A 26 -2.81 -0.78 15.42
CA ARG A 26 -1.54 -1.01 14.72
C ARG A 26 -1.62 -0.49 13.29
N PHE A 27 -2.69 -0.82 12.57
CA PHE A 27 -2.91 -0.36 11.20
C PHE A 27 -2.98 1.17 11.11
N ALA A 28 -3.78 1.81 11.98
CA ALA A 28 -3.91 3.26 12.07
C ALA A 28 -2.56 3.97 12.33
N ARG A 29 -1.71 3.38 13.18
CA ARG A 29 -0.37 3.91 13.49
C ARG A 29 0.56 3.86 12.29
N GLU A 30 0.55 2.76 11.53
CA GLU A 30 1.39 2.63 10.34
C GLU A 30 0.91 3.55 9.22
N ILE A 31 -0.41 3.70 9.01
CA ILE A 31 -1.00 4.69 8.09
C ILE A 31 -0.52 6.11 8.45
N ALA A 32 -0.61 6.47 9.73
CA ALA A 32 -0.17 7.79 10.21
C ALA A 32 1.30 8.07 9.89
N ARG A 33 2.16 7.07 10.15
CA ARG A 33 3.60 7.17 9.95
C ARG A 33 3.97 7.33 8.49
N TYR A 34 3.35 6.55 7.59
CA TYR A 34 3.71 6.52 6.17
C TYR A 34 3.12 7.66 5.37
N VAL A 35 1.85 7.97 5.61
CA VAL A 35 1.16 9.01 4.86
C VAL A 35 1.48 10.40 5.44
N GLY A 36 2.14 10.48 6.60
CA GLY A 36 2.55 11.73 7.23
C GLY A 36 1.36 12.62 7.61
N ILE A 37 0.23 12.00 7.91
CA ILE A 37 -1.04 12.68 8.15
C ILE A 37 -1.34 12.78 9.64
N ASP A 38 -1.90 13.93 10.01
CA ASP A 38 -2.42 14.19 11.34
C ASP A 38 -3.45 13.12 11.75
N LYS A 39 -3.50 12.78 13.05
CA LYS A 39 -4.38 11.76 13.62
C LYS A 39 -5.84 11.96 13.24
N TYR A 40 -6.26 13.21 13.06
CA TYR A 40 -7.62 13.56 12.69
C TYR A 40 -8.00 13.14 11.25
N LYS A 41 -7.01 12.98 10.36
CA LYS A 41 -7.20 12.54 8.97
C LYS A 41 -7.05 11.03 8.77
N ILE A 42 -6.54 10.31 9.79
CA ILE A 42 -6.40 8.84 9.73
C ILE A 42 -7.77 8.18 9.58
N LYS A 43 -8.76 8.59 10.39
CA LYS A 43 -10.11 8.00 10.33
C LYS A 43 -10.70 8.13 8.92
N TYR A 44 -10.59 9.31 8.32
CA TYR A 44 -11.06 9.55 6.95
C TYR A 44 -10.32 8.68 5.93
N THR A 45 -8.99 8.56 6.08
CA THR A 45 -8.18 7.71 5.19
C THR A 45 -8.60 6.25 5.27
N ILE A 46 -8.76 5.70 6.49
CA ILE A 46 -9.22 4.32 6.69
C ILE A 46 -10.62 4.12 6.10
N GLN A 47 -11.53 5.07 6.34
CA GLN A 47 -12.88 5.01 5.79
C GLN A 47 -12.88 5.02 4.25
N THR A 48 -12.06 5.87 3.62
CA THR A 48 -11.90 5.87 2.17
C THR A 48 -11.36 4.53 1.65
N LEU A 49 -10.42 3.90 2.37
CA LEU A 49 -9.91 2.57 1.97
C LEU A 49 -10.96 1.47 2.08
N GLU A 50 -11.85 1.58 3.06
CA GLU A 50 -12.98 0.66 3.20
C GLU A 50 -14.03 0.88 2.12
N GLU A 51 -14.37 2.14 1.80
CA GLU A 51 -15.29 2.50 0.71
C GLU A 51 -14.78 2.08 -0.67
N LEU A 52 -13.46 2.12 -0.89
CA LEU A 52 -12.81 1.61 -2.10
C LEU A 52 -12.72 0.08 -2.14
N GLY A 53 -13.18 -0.61 -1.08
CA GLY A 53 -13.16 -2.06 -0.99
C GLY A 53 -11.77 -2.65 -0.77
N TYR A 54 -10.76 -1.85 -0.42
CA TYR A 54 -9.38 -2.30 -0.21
C TYR A 54 -9.13 -2.91 1.16
N ILE A 55 -9.94 -2.52 2.14
CA ILE A 55 -9.93 -3.09 3.47
C ILE A 55 -11.36 -3.36 3.94
N LYS A 56 -11.49 -4.25 4.92
CA LYS A 56 -12.70 -4.42 5.72
C LYS A 56 -12.35 -4.19 7.17
N THR A 57 -13.09 -3.32 7.85
CA THR A 57 -12.92 -3.12 9.29
C THR A 57 -13.88 -4.02 10.07
N SER A 58 -13.39 -4.60 11.16
CA SER A 58 -14.18 -5.26 12.21
C SER A 58 -14.09 -4.42 13.51
N GLN A 59 -14.77 -4.83 14.58
CA GLN A 59 -14.73 -4.12 15.87
C GLN A 59 -13.31 -3.78 16.34
N HIS A 60 -12.32 -4.63 16.06
CA HIS A 60 -10.94 -4.44 16.53
C HIS A 60 -9.85 -4.72 15.48
N THR A 61 -10.19 -5.26 14.31
CA THR A 61 -9.22 -5.63 13.28
C THR A 61 -9.52 -4.97 11.93
N VAL A 62 -8.50 -4.88 11.09
CA VAL A 62 -8.58 -4.45 9.70
C VAL A 62 -8.10 -5.61 8.85
N LYS A 63 -8.91 -6.03 7.89
CA LYS A 63 -8.60 -7.08 6.95
C LYS A 63 -8.32 -6.49 5.57
N PHE A 64 -7.21 -6.87 4.94
CA PHE A 64 -6.98 -6.51 3.55
C PHE A 64 -7.85 -7.38 2.62
N THR A 65 -8.39 -6.78 1.56
CA THR A 65 -9.18 -7.50 0.56
C THR A 65 -8.29 -8.00 -0.59
N ASN A 66 -8.83 -8.94 -1.38
CA ASN A 66 -8.17 -9.40 -2.60
C ASN A 66 -8.07 -8.28 -3.64
N ASP A 67 -9.06 -7.38 -3.70
CA ASP A 67 -9.05 -6.24 -4.63
C ASP A 67 -7.86 -5.32 -4.40
N LEU A 68 -7.47 -5.11 -3.14
CA LEU A 68 -6.24 -4.37 -2.83
C LEU A 68 -4.99 -5.12 -3.30
N ILE A 69 -4.97 -6.44 -3.13
CA ILE A 69 -3.84 -7.27 -3.57
C ILE A 69 -3.67 -7.15 -5.08
N ASP A 70 -4.74 -7.31 -5.84
CA ASP A 70 -4.74 -7.23 -7.30
C ASP A 70 -4.41 -5.82 -7.82
N GLU A 71 -4.85 -4.78 -7.11
CA GLU A 71 -4.47 -3.39 -7.44
C GLU A 71 -2.97 -3.15 -7.17
N MET A 72 -2.45 -3.70 -6.08
CA MET A 72 -1.03 -3.56 -5.75
C MET A 72 -0.13 -4.31 -6.72
N ASP A 73 -0.50 -5.53 -7.10
CA ASP A 73 0.26 -6.34 -8.05
C ASP A 73 0.31 -5.66 -9.43
N ARG A 74 -0.79 -4.99 -9.84
CA ARG A 74 -0.81 -4.16 -11.04
C ARG A 74 0.15 -2.97 -10.96
N ILE A 75 0.15 -2.26 -9.83
CA ILE A 75 1.04 -1.11 -9.62
C ILE A 75 2.51 -1.54 -9.64
N ASP A 76 2.84 -2.67 -9.02
CA ASP A 76 4.21 -3.19 -9.02
C ASP A 76 4.68 -3.57 -10.42
N GLU A 77 3.81 -4.18 -11.22
CA GLU A 77 4.11 -4.52 -12.61
C GLU A 77 4.30 -3.26 -13.48
N ASP A 78 3.47 -2.23 -13.28
CA ASP A 78 3.62 -0.96 -13.98
C ASP A 78 4.92 -0.24 -13.61
N LEU A 79 5.28 -0.22 -12.32
CA LEU A 79 6.55 0.34 -11.85
C LEU A 79 7.76 -0.43 -12.39
N ARG A 80 7.66 -1.76 -12.49
CA ARG A 80 8.71 -2.60 -13.06
C ARG A 80 8.94 -2.27 -14.54
N LYS A 81 7.86 -2.15 -15.32
CA LYS A 81 7.93 -1.76 -16.74
C LYS A 81 8.52 -0.37 -16.92
N GLU A 82 8.08 0.61 -16.12
CA GLU A 82 8.65 1.96 -16.18
C GLU A 82 10.16 1.97 -15.86
N ALA A 83 10.60 1.16 -14.89
CA ALA A 83 12.01 1.04 -14.53
C ALA A 83 12.84 0.38 -15.65
N GLU A 84 12.34 -0.67 -16.26
CA GLU A 84 12.97 -1.36 -17.40
C GLU A 84 13.08 -0.42 -18.62
N GLU A 85 12.01 0.31 -18.96
CA GLU A 85 12.05 1.30 -20.04
C GLU A 85 13.06 2.41 -19.77
N ARG A 86 13.13 2.92 -18.52
CA ARG A 86 14.12 3.93 -18.14
C ARG A 86 15.54 3.40 -18.23
N MET A 87 15.79 2.17 -17.78
CA MET A 87 17.12 1.55 -17.89
C MET A 87 17.54 1.38 -19.34
N LYS A 88 16.64 0.89 -20.21
CA LYS A 88 16.92 0.73 -21.64
C LYS A 88 17.30 2.07 -22.30
N ARG A 89 16.57 3.15 -22.00
CA ARG A 89 16.91 4.50 -22.51
C ARG A 89 18.27 4.99 -22.01
N LEU A 90 18.64 4.67 -20.77
CA LEU A 90 19.95 5.03 -20.21
C LEU A 90 21.10 4.23 -20.83
N GLU A 91 20.88 2.95 -21.14
CA GLU A 91 21.85 2.11 -21.85
C GLU A 91 22.06 2.60 -23.28
N GLU A 92 20.98 2.90 -24.00
CA GLU A 92 21.04 3.47 -25.36
C GLU A 92 21.77 4.82 -25.36
N ALA A 93 21.53 5.68 -24.36
CA ALA A 93 22.20 6.97 -24.24
C ALA A 93 23.68 6.88 -23.80
N LYS A 94 24.11 5.79 -23.15
CA LYS A 94 25.52 5.55 -22.80
C LYS A 94 26.33 4.93 -23.94
N ALA A 95 25.66 4.30 -24.90
CA ALA A 95 26.29 3.67 -26.05
C ALA A 95 26.51 4.64 -27.23
N VAL A 96 25.99 5.86 -27.14
CA VAL A 96 26.17 6.99 -28.08
C VAL A 96 27.18 7.97 -27.50
#